data_AF-A0A956J2Q6-F1
#
_entry.id   AF-A0A956J2Q6-F1
#
_cell.length_a   1.000
_cell.length_b   1.000
_cell.length_c   1.000
_cell.angle_alpha   90.00
_cell.angle_beta   90.00
_cell.angle_gamma   90.00
#
_symmetry.space_group_name_H-M   'P 1'
#
loop_
_entity.id
_entity.type
_entity.pdbx_description
1 polymer ?
#
loop_
_entity_poly.entity_id
_entity_poly.type
_entity_poly.pdbx_seq_one_letter_code
_entity_poly.pdbx_strand_id
1 'polypeptide(L)'
;MRRLLCLSLFLAGLAGCVGQVPEPSTQHVARAQSHWPGTTQAELSEGRALFVERCSGCHTLPIPAEHKAAEWPDVMKRMTPFVRMTPEQLNSVERYLIVASEVAGGAPAQAKN
;
A
#
# COMPACT_ATOMS: atom_id res chain seq x y z
N MET A 1 -50.15 14.79 -24.11
CA MET A 1 -49.00 14.65 -25.03
C MET A 1 -47.73 14.93 -24.25
N ARG A 2 -46.79 13.99 -24.32
CA ARG A 2 -45.64 13.77 -23.44
C ARG A 2 -44.38 14.34 -24.10
N ARG A 3 -43.67 15.23 -23.40
CA ARG A 3 -42.24 15.56 -23.63
C ARG A 3 -41.64 15.80 -22.23
N LEU A 4 -41.13 14.74 -21.58
CA LEU A 4 -39.71 14.32 -21.62
C LEU A 4 -38.83 15.48 -21.12
N LEU A 5 -38.59 15.59 -19.80
CA LEU A 5 -37.53 14.89 -19.06
C LEU A 5 -36.15 15.08 -19.71
N CYS A 6 -35.33 15.96 -19.15
CA CYS A 6 -33.86 15.85 -19.13
C CYS A 6 -33.33 16.69 -17.96
N LEU A 7 -33.65 16.22 -16.74
CA LEU A 7 -32.94 16.58 -15.53
C LEU A 7 -31.64 15.76 -15.51
N SER A 8 -30.69 16.09 -16.38
CA SER A 8 -29.40 15.39 -16.40
C SER A 8 -28.45 16.06 -15.41
N LEU A 9 -28.48 15.51 -14.18
CA LEU A 9 -27.41 15.57 -13.19
C LEU A 9 -26.06 15.35 -13.90
N PHE A 10 -25.24 16.39 -14.00
CA PHE A 10 -23.80 16.21 -14.19
C PHE A 10 -23.18 15.85 -12.83
N LEU A 11 -23.36 14.59 -12.44
CA LEU A 11 -22.67 13.98 -11.31
C LEU A 11 -21.68 12.94 -11.89
N ALA A 12 -20.56 13.42 -12.46
CA ALA A 12 -19.57 12.54 -13.06
C ALA A 12 -18.15 12.99 -12.72
N GLY A 13 -17.49 12.20 -11.85
CA GLY A 13 -16.05 11.95 -11.96
C GLY A 13 -15.11 12.62 -10.96
N LEU A 14 -15.22 12.33 -9.66
CA LEU A 14 -14.10 12.50 -8.70
C LEU A 14 -13.54 11.14 -8.24
N ALA A 15 -13.41 10.17 -9.15
CA ALA A 15 -12.76 8.89 -8.88
C ALA A 15 -11.38 8.89 -9.55
N GLY A 16 -10.40 9.57 -8.97
CA GLY A 16 -9.13 9.76 -9.67
C GLY A 16 -7.92 10.18 -8.85
N CYS A 17 -7.89 9.89 -7.54
CA CYS A 17 -6.64 9.91 -6.75
C CYS A 17 -6.67 8.77 -5.73
N VAL A 18 -6.98 7.55 -6.15
CA VAL A 18 -6.90 6.38 -5.26
C VAL A 18 -5.45 6.26 -4.79
N GLY A 19 -5.24 6.42 -3.48
CA GLY A 19 -3.94 6.59 -2.87
C GLY A 19 -2.97 5.49 -3.26
N GLN A 20 -1.85 5.90 -3.85
CA GLN A 20 -0.74 5.07 -4.28
C GLN A 20 -0.14 4.18 -3.17
N VAL A 21 -0.43 4.51 -1.90
CA VAL A 21 -0.02 3.77 -0.71
C VAL A 21 -1.28 3.38 0.08
N PRO A 22 -1.77 2.13 -0.05
CA PRO A 22 -3.06 1.71 0.49
C PRO A 22 -3.09 1.76 2.02
N GLU A 23 -4.18 2.22 2.61
CA GLU A 23 -4.40 2.09 4.06
C GLU A 23 -4.55 0.61 4.45
N PRO A 24 -3.97 0.16 5.58
CA PRO A 24 -4.15 -1.21 6.01
C PRO A 24 -5.60 -1.42 6.43
N SER A 25 -6.12 -2.61 6.14
CA SER A 25 -7.51 -3.01 6.31
C SER A 25 -7.59 -4.40 6.93
N THR A 26 -8.78 -4.87 7.23
CA THR A 26 -8.99 -6.23 7.75
C THR A 26 -8.43 -7.32 6.83
N GLN A 27 -8.45 -7.10 5.50
CA GLN A 27 -7.84 -8.02 4.54
C GLN A 27 -6.31 -8.07 4.68
N HIS A 28 -5.67 -6.91 4.88
CA HIS A 28 -4.23 -6.85 5.15
C HIS A 28 -3.87 -7.54 6.46
N VAL A 29 -4.66 -7.35 7.53
CA VAL A 29 -4.45 -8.03 8.82
C VAL A 29 -4.60 -9.55 8.68
N ALA A 30 -5.65 -10.03 8.02
CA ALA A 30 -5.85 -11.45 7.79
C ALA A 30 -4.68 -12.07 7.01
N ARG A 31 -4.17 -11.36 6.00
CA ARG A 31 -2.98 -11.78 5.26
C ARG A 31 -1.74 -11.78 6.14
N ALA A 32 -1.51 -10.71 6.90
CA ALA A 32 -0.37 -10.61 7.81
C ALA A 32 -0.36 -11.75 8.83
N GLN A 33 -1.51 -12.09 9.42
CA GLN A 33 -1.62 -13.17 10.40
C GLN A 33 -1.32 -14.56 9.81
N SER A 34 -1.46 -14.75 8.49
CA SER A 34 -1.06 -16.00 7.82
C SER A 34 0.46 -16.17 7.72
N HIS A 35 1.21 -15.06 7.68
CA HIS A 35 2.68 -15.05 7.65
C HIS A 35 3.29 -14.89 9.04
N TRP A 36 2.70 -14.01 9.86
CA TRP A 36 3.15 -13.60 11.19
C TRP A 36 1.96 -13.60 12.17
N PRO A 37 1.70 -14.72 12.86
CA PRO A 37 0.64 -14.81 13.85
C PRO A 37 0.78 -13.72 14.93
N GLY A 38 -0.31 -13.00 15.20
CA GLY A 38 -0.35 -11.93 16.20
C GLY A 38 -0.13 -10.52 15.66
N THR A 39 0.21 -10.33 14.37
CA THR A 39 0.24 -8.99 13.77
C THR A 39 -1.13 -8.31 13.89
N THR A 40 -1.11 -7.04 14.30
CA THR A 40 -2.31 -6.23 14.56
C THR A 40 -2.51 -5.17 13.48
N GLN A 41 -3.72 -4.62 13.39
CA GLN A 41 -4.00 -3.46 12.55
C GLN A 41 -3.10 -2.27 12.91
N ALA A 42 -2.84 -2.05 14.20
CA ALA A 42 -2.00 -0.94 14.68
C ALA A 42 -0.55 -1.07 14.16
N GLU A 43 0.01 -2.28 14.20
CA GLU A 43 1.36 -2.55 13.67
C GLU A 43 1.45 -2.28 12.16
N LEU A 44 0.44 -2.70 11.37
CA LEU A 44 0.41 -2.41 9.94
C LEU A 44 0.22 -0.90 9.65
N SER A 45 -0.59 -0.21 10.46
CA SER A 45 -0.77 1.24 10.36
C SER A 45 0.52 1.99 10.69
N GLU A 46 1.27 1.54 11.70
CA GLU A 46 2.60 2.06 12.01
C GLU A 46 3.58 1.83 10.86
N GLY A 47 3.63 0.60 10.32
CA GLY A 47 4.45 0.26 9.16
C GLY A 47 4.17 1.15 7.95
N ARG A 48 2.89 1.40 7.65
CA ARG A 48 2.51 2.35 6.60
C ARG A 48 2.97 3.77 6.90
N ALA A 49 2.73 4.27 8.12
CA ALA A 49 3.08 5.63 8.49
C ALA A 49 4.60 5.85 8.37
N LEU A 50 5.40 4.90 8.85
CA LEU A 50 6.85 4.91 8.72
C LEU A 50 7.30 4.84 7.26
N PHE A 51 6.68 4.00 6.44
CA PHE A 51 6.98 3.94 5.00
C PHE A 51 6.75 5.30 4.35
N VAL A 52 5.61 5.94 4.61
CA VAL A 52 5.29 7.26 4.06
C VAL A 52 6.23 8.34 4.58
N GLU A 53 6.48 8.39 5.89
CA GLU A 53 7.29 9.44 6.52
C GLU A 53 8.79 9.32 6.20
N ARG A 54 9.32 8.10 6.23
CA ARG A 54 10.77 7.84 6.18
C ARG A 54 11.28 7.59 4.76
N CYS A 55 10.48 6.94 3.91
CA CYS A 55 10.94 6.58 2.57
C CYS A 55 10.66 7.66 1.52
N SER A 56 9.80 8.65 1.79
CA SER A 56 9.51 9.74 0.84
C SER A 56 10.51 10.89 0.88
N GLY A 57 11.51 10.83 1.78
CA GLY A 57 12.44 11.93 2.01
C GLY A 57 13.52 12.10 0.93
N CYS A 58 13.79 11.06 0.13
CA CYS A 58 14.90 11.07 -0.83
C CYS A 58 14.46 10.85 -2.29
N HIS A 59 13.37 10.13 -2.53
CA HIS A 59 12.81 9.87 -3.85
C HIS A 59 11.31 9.55 -3.74
N THR A 60 10.66 9.35 -4.89
CA THR A 60 9.25 8.95 -4.93
C THR A 60 9.06 7.59 -4.23
N LEU A 61 7.96 7.44 -3.49
CA LEU A 61 7.62 6.19 -2.84
C LEU A 61 7.23 5.13 -3.88
N PRO A 62 7.83 3.92 -3.84
CA PRO A 62 7.36 2.83 -4.68
C PRO A 62 5.94 2.46 -4.30
N ILE A 63 5.10 2.15 -5.30
CA ILE A 63 3.76 1.61 -5.06
C ILE A 63 3.94 0.19 -4.51
N PRO A 64 3.31 -0.20 -3.38
CA PRO A 64 3.46 -1.56 -2.84
C PRO A 64 3.18 -2.67 -3.87
N ALA A 65 2.20 -2.45 -4.75
CA ALA A 65 1.78 -3.39 -5.79
C ALA A 65 2.74 -3.49 -7.01
N GLU A 66 3.70 -2.57 -7.14
CA GLU A 66 4.68 -2.59 -8.25
C GLU A 66 5.82 -3.60 -8.03
N HIS A 67 5.91 -4.17 -6.83
CA HIS A 67 6.84 -5.22 -6.47
C HIS A 67 6.05 -6.43 -5.98
N LYS A 68 6.52 -7.63 -6.32
CA LYS A 68 5.96 -8.85 -5.72
C LYS A 68 6.31 -8.89 -4.24
N ALA A 69 5.46 -9.52 -3.44
CA ALA A 69 5.69 -9.78 -2.02
C ALA A 69 7.11 -10.24 -1.70
N ALA A 70 7.62 -11.22 -2.46
CA ALA A 70 8.94 -11.80 -2.28
C ALA A 70 10.11 -10.86 -2.63
N GLU A 71 9.88 -9.75 -3.33
CA GLU A 71 10.91 -8.78 -3.73
C GLU A 71 11.15 -7.71 -2.65
N TRP A 72 10.18 -7.49 -1.77
CA TRP A 72 10.25 -6.45 -0.73
C TRP A 72 11.42 -6.60 0.26
N PRO A 73 11.79 -7.81 0.73
CA PRO A 73 12.96 -7.97 1.59
C PRO A 73 14.25 -7.44 0.95
N ASP A 74 14.44 -7.67 -0.36
CA ASP A 74 15.61 -7.18 -1.09
C ASP A 74 15.56 -5.66 -1.32
N VAL A 75 14.37 -5.10 -1.56
CA VAL A 75 14.18 -3.64 -1.63
C VAL A 75 14.53 -3.00 -0.28
N MET A 76 13.98 -3.51 0.81
CA MET A 76 14.24 -3.05 2.18
C MET A 76 15.72 -3.15 2.53
N LYS A 77 16.38 -4.26 2.19
CA LYS A 77 17.81 -4.45 2.41
C LYS A 77 18.66 -3.37 1.72
N ARG A 78 18.28 -2.95 0.50
CA ARG A 78 18.98 -1.88 -0.22
C ARG A 78 18.75 -0.50 0.40
N MET A 79 17.56 -0.23 0.93
CA MET A 79 17.19 1.10 1.44
C MET A 79 17.56 1.32 2.91
N THR A 80 17.52 0.27 3.74
CA THR A 80 17.75 0.34 5.19
C THR A 80 19.03 1.09 5.60
N PRO A 81 20.19 0.93 4.92
CA PRO A 81 21.40 1.68 5.27
C PRO A 81 21.28 3.21 5.19
N PHE A 82 20.28 3.72 4.46
CA PHE A 82 20.08 5.15 4.20
C PHE A 82 18.99 5.79 5.07
N VAL A 83 18.25 4.99 5.85
CA VAL A 83 17.17 5.46 6.74
C VAL A 83 17.47 5.12 8.19
N ARG A 84 17.14 6.04 9.10
CA ARG A 84 17.28 5.84 10.54
C ARG A 84 15.97 5.31 11.13
N MET A 85 15.96 4.01 11.44
CA MET A 85 14.84 3.29 12.06
C MET A 85 15.37 2.17 12.96
N THR A 86 14.59 1.76 13.96
CA THR A 86 14.90 0.57 14.76
C THR A 86 14.58 -0.72 13.99
N PRO A 87 15.12 -1.88 14.40
CA PRO A 87 14.76 -3.17 13.80
C PRO A 87 13.25 -3.45 13.80
N GLU A 88 12.55 -3.06 14.88
CA GLU A 88 11.10 -3.24 15.02
C GLU A 88 10.34 -2.38 14.02
N GLN A 89 10.76 -1.12 13.85
CA GLN A 89 10.18 -0.22 12.86
C GLN A 89 10.40 -0.75 11.43
N LEU A 90 11.59 -1.27 11.13
CA LEU A 90 11.89 -1.87 9.82
C LEU A 90 11.00 -3.09 9.57
N ASN A 91 10.82 -3.95 10.57
CA ASN A 91 9.91 -5.09 10.48
C ASN A 91 8.46 -4.64 10.21
N SER A 92 7.95 -3.62 10.90
CA SER A 92 6.60 -3.10 10.66
C SER A 92 6.44 -2.59 9.23
N VAL A 93 7.42 -1.85 8.70
CA VAL A 93 7.42 -1.38 7.31
C VAL A 93 7.45 -2.54 6.32
N GLU A 94 8.35 -3.51 6.51
CA GLU A 94 8.49 -4.66 5.61
C GLU A 94 7.20 -5.51 5.59
N ARG A 95 6.63 -5.81 6.77
CA ARG A 95 5.36 -6.53 6.87
C ARG A 95 4.24 -5.80 6.13
N TYR A 96 4.12 -4.49 6.32
CA TYR A 96 3.13 -3.67 5.61
C TYR A 96 3.31 -3.77 4.09
N LEU A 97 4.53 -3.59 3.58
CA LEU A 97 4.81 -3.60 2.14
C LEU A 97 4.50 -4.96 1.50
N ILE A 98 4.85 -6.05 2.17
CA ILE A 98 4.53 -7.41 1.74
C ILE A 98 3.02 -7.59 1.62
N VAL A 99 2.25 -7.34 2.69
CA VAL A 99 0.80 -7.61 2.64
C VAL A 99 0.05 -6.63 1.74
N ALA A 100 0.51 -5.38 1.65
CA ALA A 100 -0.04 -4.40 0.73
C ALA A 100 0.16 -4.83 -0.73
N SER A 101 1.32 -5.42 -1.07
CA SER A 101 1.58 -5.97 -2.40
C SER A 101 0.69 -7.18 -2.73
N GLU A 102 0.43 -8.04 -1.75
CA GLU A 102 -0.40 -9.25 -1.92
C GLU A 102 -1.89 -8.92 -2.04
N VAL A 103 -2.37 -7.93 -1.29
CA VAL A 103 -3.78 -7.51 -1.31
C VAL A 103 -4.09 -6.67 -2.54
N ALA A 104 -3.17 -5.79 -2.96
CA ALA A 104 -3.35 -5.00 -4.18
C ALA A 104 -3.12 -5.83 -5.46
N GLY A 105 -2.32 -6.90 -5.41
CA GLY A 105 -2.00 -7.80 -6.52
C GLY A 105 -3.16 -8.64 -7.07
N GLY A 106 -4.40 -8.43 -6.62
CA GLY A 106 -5.61 -8.84 -7.34
C GLY A 106 -5.92 -8.00 -8.59
N ALA A 107 -5.27 -6.84 -8.74
CA ALA A 107 -5.21 -6.08 -9.99
C ALA A 107 -3.87 -6.35 -10.71
N PRO A 108 -3.87 -6.50 -12.04
CA PRO A 108 -2.66 -6.90 -12.77
C PRO A 108 -1.53 -5.89 -12.54
N ALA A 109 -0.40 -6.37 -12.04
CA ALA A 109 0.85 -5.62 -12.00
C ALA A 109 1.11 -5.06 -13.40
N GLN A 110 1.18 -3.74 -13.52
CA GLN A 110 1.56 -3.09 -14.77
C GLN A 110 2.95 -3.60 -15.14
N ALA A 111 3.03 -4.33 -16.25
CA ALA A 111 4.29 -4.83 -16.78
C ALA A 111 5.23 -3.64 -17.02
N LYS A 112 6.37 -3.63 -16.33
CA LYS A 112 7.45 -2.68 -16.58
C LYS A 112 8.14 -3.13 -17.87
N ASN A 113 7.84 -2.43 -18.98
CA ASN A 113 8.52 -2.59 -20.27
C ASN A 113 9.97 -2.10 -20.20
#